data_AF-R5AAL8-F1
#
_entry.id   AF-R5AAL8-F1
#
_cell.length_a   1.000
_cell.length_b   1.000
_cell.length_c   1.000
_cell.angle_alpha   90.00
_cell.angle_beta   90.00
_cell.angle_gamma   90.00
#
_symmetry.space_group_name_H-M   'P 1'
#
loop_
_entity.id
_entity.type
_entity.pdbx_description
1 polymer ?
#
loop_
_entity_poly.entity_id
_entity_poly.type
_entity_poly.pdbx_seq_one_letter_code
_entity_poly.pdbx_strand_id
1 'polypeptide(L)'
;MKEIEFNLLEEPWVRVRTPDCTLKEVSLTNALLHAHEYADLAGELPTQDVAVLRLLLAVLQTIFCRVDLEGKPSPLTDEEEALERWGQLWEKKKLPEKPILNNLATWRERFWLFHPERPFYQVATLKNGIEFGAQKLNGEISQSENKVRLFPGNLFPTASLVLFRP
;
A
#
# COMPACT_ATOMS: atom_id res chain seq x y z
N MET A 1 1.92 -16.99 -20.42
CA MET A 1 2.27 -16.34 -19.14
C MET A 1 1.03 -15.61 -18.66
N LYS A 2 0.75 -15.57 -17.35
CA LYS A 2 -0.36 -14.74 -16.87
C LYS A 2 0.03 -13.30 -17.14
N GLU A 3 -0.78 -12.58 -17.91
CA GLU A 3 -0.53 -11.18 -18.24
C GLU A 3 -0.72 -10.26 -17.02
N ILE A 4 -1.36 -10.77 -15.97
CA ILE A 4 -1.68 -10.04 -14.74
C ILE A 4 -1.19 -10.80 -13.51
N GLU A 5 -0.38 -10.15 -12.67
CA GLU A 5 0.29 -10.79 -11.54
C GLU A 5 0.37 -9.85 -10.31
N PHE A 6 0.37 -10.46 -9.13
CA PHE A 6 0.54 -9.85 -7.81
C PHE A 6 -0.49 -8.78 -7.43
N ASN A 7 -1.63 -9.19 -6.86
CA ASN A 7 -2.65 -8.26 -6.36
C ASN A 7 -2.36 -7.85 -4.91
N LEU A 8 -2.18 -6.55 -4.68
CA LEU A 8 -1.82 -5.98 -3.38
C LEU A 8 -2.88 -6.20 -2.29
N LEU A 9 -4.13 -6.48 -2.67
CA LEU A 9 -5.23 -6.74 -1.74
C LEU A 9 -5.23 -8.17 -1.21
N GLU A 10 -4.60 -9.11 -1.93
CA GLU A 10 -4.67 -10.55 -1.68
C GLU A 10 -3.31 -11.12 -1.29
N GLU A 11 -2.26 -10.72 -2.00
CA GLU A 11 -0.90 -11.18 -1.78
C GLU A 11 -0.28 -10.49 -0.55
N PRO A 12 0.51 -11.21 0.27
CA PRO A 12 1.20 -10.63 1.41
C PRO A 12 2.38 -9.76 0.96
N TRP A 13 2.44 -8.53 1.45
CA TRP A 13 3.54 -7.60 1.15
C TRP A 13 3.73 -6.50 2.21
N VAL A 14 2.69 -6.21 3.00
CA VAL A 14 2.76 -5.26 4.10
C VAL A 14 3.37 -5.96 5.31
N ARG A 15 4.53 -5.47 5.78
CA ARG A 15 5.19 -6.00 6.97
C ARG A 15 4.60 -5.35 8.22
N VAL A 16 4.12 -6.19 9.13
CA VAL A 16 3.52 -5.80 10.41
C VAL A 16 4.22 -6.51 11.56
N ARG A 17 4.21 -5.87 12.73
CA ARG A 17 4.66 -6.46 13.99
C ARG A 17 3.46 -6.75 14.87
N THR A 18 3.38 -7.97 15.37
CA THR A 18 2.36 -8.37 16.35
C THR A 18 2.79 -8.00 17.79
N PRO A 19 1.88 -8.02 18.78
CA PRO A 19 2.20 -7.70 20.17
C PRO A 19 3.29 -8.59 20.81
N ASP A 20 3.47 -9.82 20.32
CA ASP A 20 4.55 -10.74 20.68
C ASP A 20 5.87 -10.46 19.96
N CYS A 21 6.00 -9.30 19.30
CA CYS A 21 7.18 -8.88 18.54
C CYS A 21 7.51 -9.75 17.31
N THR A 22 6.58 -10.60 16.87
CA THR A 22 6.75 -11.39 15.65
C THR A 22 6.50 -10.52 14.41
N LEU A 23 7.36 -10.66 13.40
CA LEU A 23 7.19 -10.01 12.10
C LEU A 23 6.39 -10.92 11.17
N LYS A 24 5.38 -10.35 10.50
CA LYS A 24 4.57 -11.05 9.50
C LYS A 24 4.38 -10.18 8.28
N GLU A 25 4.23 -10.81 7.12
CA GLU A 25 3.77 -10.17 5.90
C GLU A 25 2.30 -10.50 5.70
N VAL A 26 1.51 -9.45 5.46
CA VAL A 26 0.06 -9.53 5.26
C VAL A 26 -0.35 -8.74 4.02
N SER A 27 -1.52 -9.06 3.47
CA SER A 27 -2.08 -8.29 2.37
C SER A 27 -2.61 -6.95 2.83
N LEU A 28 -2.86 -6.02 1.90
CA LEU A 28 -3.45 -4.72 2.24
C LEU A 28 -4.83 -4.88 2.92
N THR A 29 -5.61 -5.86 2.47
CA THR A 29 -6.91 -6.18 3.07
C THR A 29 -6.74 -6.62 4.52
N ASN A 30 -5.83 -7.58 4.78
CA ASN A 30 -5.59 -8.07 6.13
C ASN A 30 -4.98 -7.01 7.06
N ALA A 31 -4.12 -6.13 6.53
CA ALA A 31 -3.59 -5.01 7.27
C ALA A 31 -4.69 -4.08 7.81
N LEU A 32 -5.76 -3.86 7.03
CA LEU A 32 -6.91 -3.04 7.42
C LEU A 32 -7.87 -3.80 8.35
N LEU A 33 -8.28 -5.02 8.01
CA LEU A 33 -9.28 -5.77 8.77
C LEU A 33 -8.76 -6.19 10.16
N HIS A 34 -7.49 -6.57 10.24
CA HIS A 34 -6.83 -7.03 11.45
C HIS A 34 -5.94 -5.95 12.07
N ALA A 35 -6.12 -4.67 11.71
CA ALA A 35 -5.30 -3.56 12.22
C ALA A 35 -5.19 -3.55 13.76
N HIS A 36 -6.30 -3.87 14.44
CA HIS A 36 -6.41 -3.96 15.90
C HIS A 36 -5.59 -5.09 16.55
N GLU A 37 -5.09 -6.04 15.76
CA GLU A 37 -4.26 -7.17 16.21
C GLU A 37 -2.77 -6.90 16.05
N TYR A 38 -2.38 -5.82 15.36
CA TYR A 38 -1.00 -5.46 15.10
C TYR A 38 -0.55 -4.32 16.01
N ALA A 39 0.71 -4.38 16.45
CA ALA A 39 1.32 -3.35 17.26
C ALA A 39 1.84 -2.19 16.40
N ASP A 40 2.38 -2.47 15.22
CA ASP A 40 2.97 -1.45 14.33
C ASP A 40 3.21 -1.99 12.90
N LEU A 41 3.49 -1.08 11.97
CA LEU A 41 4.18 -1.41 10.72
C LEU A 41 5.65 -1.72 11.01
N ALA A 42 6.24 -2.60 10.20
CA ALA A 42 7.60 -3.07 10.39
C ALA A 42 8.31 -3.31 9.06
N GLY A 43 8.25 -2.29 8.19
CA GLY A 43 9.01 -2.21 6.96
C GLY A 43 10.52 -2.19 7.22
N GLU A 44 11.29 -2.28 6.14
CA GLU A 44 12.75 -2.31 6.25
C GLU A 44 13.33 -0.93 6.61
N LEU A 45 12.58 0.13 6.31
CA LEU A 45 12.97 1.52 6.52
C LEU A 45 11.82 2.30 7.17
N PRO A 46 12.11 3.23 8.10
CA PRO A 46 11.08 4.10 8.68
C PRO A 46 10.30 4.91 7.63
N THR A 47 10.94 5.27 6.51
CA THR A 47 10.29 5.97 5.40
C THR A 47 9.29 5.08 4.65
N GLN A 48 9.53 3.77 4.60
CA GLN A 48 8.60 2.80 4.04
C GLN A 48 7.33 2.70 4.90
N ASP A 49 7.49 2.67 6.23
CA ASP A 49 6.35 2.61 7.16
C ASP A 49 5.44 3.83 6.99
N VAL A 50 6.01 5.02 6.91
CA VAL A 50 5.23 6.25 6.67
C VAL A 50 4.52 6.20 5.31
N ALA A 51 5.17 5.70 4.26
CA ALA A 51 4.55 5.58 2.94
C ALA A 51 3.36 4.60 2.94
N VAL A 52 3.53 3.43 3.58
CA VAL A 52 2.47 2.42 3.72
C VAL A 52 1.33 2.92 4.60
N LEU A 53 1.63 3.59 5.72
CA LEU A 53 0.64 4.23 6.57
C LEU A 53 -0.22 5.24 5.78
N ARG A 54 0.42 6.08 4.95
CA ARG A 54 -0.30 7.04 4.10
C ARG A 54 -1.20 6.35 3.08
N LEU A 55 -0.77 5.24 2.50
CA LEU A 55 -1.61 4.43 1.61
C LEU A 55 -2.84 3.88 2.35
N LEU A 56 -2.64 3.26 3.52
CA LEU A 56 -3.72 2.73 4.36
C LEU A 56 -4.72 3.83 4.74
N LEU A 57 -4.23 4.99 5.18
CA LEU A 57 -5.06 6.15 5.51
C LEU A 57 -5.82 6.68 4.30
N ALA A 58 -5.19 6.74 3.12
CA ALA A 58 -5.88 7.19 1.91
C ALA A 58 -7.04 6.26 1.53
N VAL A 59 -6.87 4.95 1.69
CA VAL A 59 -7.95 3.97 1.49
C VAL A 59 -9.09 4.21 2.49
N LEU A 60 -8.78 4.31 3.79
CA LEU A 60 -9.78 4.56 4.83
C LEU A 60 -10.54 5.87 4.61
N GLN A 61 -9.82 6.96 4.32
CA GLN A 61 -10.42 8.27 4.04
C GLN A 61 -11.34 8.20 2.82
N THR A 62 -10.94 7.52 1.75
CA THR A 62 -11.76 7.37 0.53
C THR A 62 -13.05 6.60 0.80
N ILE A 63 -13.04 5.67 1.75
CA ILE A 63 -14.23 4.90 2.17
C ILE A 63 -15.14 5.78 3.02
N PHE A 64 -14.64 6.26 4.17
CA PHE A 64 -15.48 6.89 5.20
C PHE A 64 -15.88 8.34 4.88
N CYS A 65 -15.31 8.96 3.85
CA CYS A 65 -15.84 10.20 3.30
C CYS A 65 -17.13 10.01 2.50
N ARG A 66 -17.46 8.78 2.08
CA ARG A 66 -18.62 8.45 1.23
C ARG A 66 -19.66 7.60 1.93
N VAL A 67 -19.25 6.78 2.89
CA VAL A 67 -20.13 5.83 3.58
C VAL A 67 -20.02 5.90 5.10
N ASP A 68 -21.08 5.49 5.78
CA ASP A 68 -21.10 5.28 7.23
C ASP A 68 -20.43 3.96 7.64
N LEU A 69 -20.46 3.64 8.94
CA LEU A 69 -19.81 2.47 9.52
C LEU A 69 -20.52 1.16 9.11
N GLU A 70 -21.79 1.23 8.69
CA GLU A 70 -22.59 0.13 8.18
C GLU A 70 -22.42 -0.09 6.66
N GLY A 71 -21.70 0.83 6.01
CA GLY A 71 -21.43 0.86 4.57
C GLY A 71 -22.55 1.42 3.72
N LYS A 72 -23.46 2.23 4.29
CA LYS A 72 -24.49 2.96 3.54
C LYS A 72 -23.95 4.31 3.06
N PRO A 73 -24.42 4.82 1.92
CA PRO A 73 -24.04 6.15 1.44
C PRO A 73 -24.37 7.23 2.48
N SER A 74 -23.33 7.93 2.93
CA SER A 74 -23.41 9.07 3.83
C SER A 74 -22.22 9.99 3.53
N PRO A 75 -22.26 10.76 2.43
CA PRO A 75 -21.19 11.70 2.09
C PRO A 75 -21.02 12.73 3.20
N LEU A 76 -19.77 13.02 3.59
CA LEU A 76 -19.48 14.09 4.55
C LEU A 76 -19.81 15.45 3.94
N THR A 77 -20.45 16.31 4.73
CA THR A 77 -20.83 17.66 4.31
C THR A 77 -19.97 18.75 4.95
N ASP A 78 -19.46 18.50 6.16
CA ASP A 78 -18.59 19.42 6.88
C ASP A 78 -17.52 18.70 7.74
N GLU A 79 -16.72 19.50 8.46
CA GLU A 79 -15.64 19.03 9.33
C GLU A 79 -16.16 18.38 10.62
N GLU A 80 -17.32 18.81 11.15
CA GLU A 80 -17.88 18.28 12.39
C GLU A 80 -18.36 16.84 12.19
N GLU A 81 -19.06 16.56 11.07
CA GLU A 81 -19.45 15.20 10.67
C GLU A 81 -18.23 14.30 10.46
N ALA A 82 -17.15 14.86 9.89
CA ALA A 82 -15.92 14.12 9.67
C ALA A 82 -15.28 13.69 11.00
N LEU A 83 -15.23 14.62 11.96
CA LEU A 83 -14.69 14.38 13.29
C LEU A 83 -15.55 13.38 14.08
N GLU A 84 -16.88 13.51 14.04
CA GLU A 84 -17.80 12.58 14.69
C GLU A 84 -17.61 11.17 14.15
N ARG A 85 -17.57 11.00 12.82
CA ARG A 85 -17.39 9.70 12.18
C ARG A 85 -16.05 9.06 12.52
N TRP A 86 -14.97 9.85 12.51
CA TRP A 86 -13.67 9.37 12.95
C TRP A 86 -13.65 8.99 14.43
N GLY A 87 -14.35 9.75 15.28
CA GLY A 87 -14.57 9.41 16.69
C GLY A 87 -15.26 8.07 16.87
N GLN A 88 -16.36 7.83 16.14
CA GLN A 88 -17.08 6.55 16.18
C GLN A 88 -16.21 5.36 15.73
N LEU A 89 -15.38 5.55 14.70
CA LEU A 89 -14.42 4.53 14.26
C LEU A 89 -13.38 4.24 15.34
N TRP A 90 -12.86 5.27 15.99
CA TRP A 90 -11.89 5.15 17.08
C TRP A 90 -12.47 4.40 18.29
N GLU A 91 -13.69 4.74 18.71
CA GLU A 91 -14.38 4.11 19.84
C GLU A 91 -14.68 2.63 19.62
N LYS A 92 -14.95 2.22 18.37
CA LYS A 92 -15.17 0.81 18.03
C LYS A 92 -13.92 -0.06 18.22
N LYS A 93 -12.72 0.52 18.28
CA LYS A 93 -11.40 -0.17 18.39
C LYS A 93 -11.08 -1.18 17.28
N LYS A 94 -12.01 -1.44 16.38
CA LYS A 94 -11.89 -2.33 15.22
C LYS A 94 -12.59 -1.66 14.04
N LEU A 95 -11.91 -1.64 12.91
CA LEU A 95 -12.44 -1.09 11.67
C LEU A 95 -13.60 -1.96 11.14
N PRO A 96 -14.69 -1.34 10.65
CA PRO A 96 -15.84 -2.10 10.15
C PRO A 96 -15.48 -2.79 8.83
N GLU A 97 -15.62 -4.12 8.80
CA GLU A 97 -15.13 -4.95 7.70
C GLU A 97 -15.94 -4.73 6.40
N LYS A 98 -17.26 -4.64 6.52
CA LYS A 98 -18.19 -4.54 5.39
C LYS A 98 -17.90 -3.34 4.45
N PRO A 99 -17.81 -2.07 4.92
CA PRO A 99 -17.50 -0.95 4.04
C PRO A 99 -16.12 -1.07 3.37
N ILE A 100 -15.14 -1.64 4.08
CA ILE A 100 -13.78 -1.86 3.55
C ILE A 100 -13.82 -2.90 2.42
N LEU A 101 -14.37 -4.09 2.68
CA LEU A 101 -14.45 -5.17 1.69
C LEU A 101 -15.24 -4.74 0.45
N ASN A 102 -16.37 -4.05 0.61
CA ASN A 102 -17.16 -3.57 -0.52
C ASN A 102 -16.37 -2.59 -1.42
N ASN A 103 -15.64 -1.67 -0.80
CA ASN A 103 -14.84 -0.69 -1.55
C ASN A 103 -13.66 -1.36 -2.26
N LEU A 104 -12.90 -2.19 -1.54
CA LEU A 104 -11.76 -2.91 -2.09
C LEU A 104 -12.17 -3.86 -3.21
N ALA A 105 -13.31 -4.54 -3.10
CA ALA A 105 -13.86 -5.36 -4.18
C ALA A 105 -14.20 -4.53 -5.43
N THR A 106 -14.79 -3.35 -5.25
CA THR A 106 -15.13 -2.43 -6.35
C THR A 106 -13.88 -1.98 -7.12
N TRP A 107 -12.78 -1.73 -6.41
CA TRP A 107 -11.53 -1.22 -6.99
C TRP A 107 -10.45 -2.28 -7.20
N ARG A 108 -10.78 -3.57 -7.00
CA ARG A 108 -9.82 -4.69 -6.99
C ARG A 108 -8.90 -4.70 -8.20
N GLU A 109 -9.43 -4.39 -9.37
CA GLU A 109 -8.68 -4.41 -10.64
C GLU A 109 -7.58 -3.33 -10.73
N ARG A 110 -7.65 -2.30 -9.88
CA ARG A 110 -6.65 -1.23 -9.83
C ARG A 110 -5.46 -1.54 -8.93
N PHE A 111 -5.51 -2.64 -8.17
CA PHE A 111 -4.48 -3.03 -7.19
C PHE A 111 -3.53 -4.13 -7.67
N TRP A 112 -3.56 -4.47 -8.95
CA TRP A 112 -2.57 -5.35 -9.57
C TRP A 112 -1.26 -4.60 -9.79
N LEU A 113 -0.17 -5.08 -9.18
CA LEU A 113 1.15 -4.48 -9.35
C LEU A 113 1.64 -4.64 -10.79
N PHE A 114 1.40 -5.81 -11.39
CA PHE A 114 1.71 -6.08 -12.79
C PHE A 114 0.40 -6.29 -13.55
N HIS A 115 -0.20 -5.20 -14.01
CA HIS A 115 -1.36 -5.22 -14.91
C HIS A 115 -0.93 -4.68 -16.28
N PRO A 116 -1.37 -5.27 -17.41
CA PRO A 116 -0.91 -4.87 -18.74
C PRO A 116 -1.28 -3.42 -19.09
N GLU A 117 -2.49 -2.98 -18.73
CA GLU A 117 -2.98 -1.62 -19.01
C GLU A 117 -2.93 -0.65 -17.80
N ARG A 118 -3.16 -1.12 -16.58
CA ARG A 118 -3.40 -0.28 -15.38
C ARG A 118 -2.58 -0.74 -14.17
N PRO A 119 -1.24 -0.85 -14.28
CA PRO A 119 -0.40 -1.31 -13.18
C PRO A 119 -0.45 -0.32 -12.02
N PHE A 120 -0.55 -0.83 -10.79
CA PHE A 120 -0.64 0.00 -9.59
C PHE A 120 0.58 0.92 -9.47
N TYR A 121 0.32 2.23 -9.37
CA TYR A 121 1.33 3.29 -9.22
C TYR A 121 2.41 3.31 -10.32
N GLN A 122 2.08 2.79 -11.51
CA GLN A 122 2.98 2.74 -12.66
C GLN A 122 2.26 3.25 -13.92
N VAL A 123 3.05 3.65 -14.93
CA VAL A 123 2.52 4.05 -16.25
C VAL A 123 2.86 2.97 -17.25
N ALA A 124 1.86 2.21 -17.70
CA ALA A 124 2.03 1.06 -18.61
C ALA A 124 2.72 1.42 -19.94
N THR A 125 2.59 2.68 -20.38
CA THR A 125 3.09 3.16 -21.68
C THR A 125 4.48 3.77 -21.61
N LEU A 126 5.18 3.74 -20.46
CA LEU A 126 6.56 4.20 -20.34
C LEU A 126 7.52 3.27 -21.10
N LYS A 127 7.59 3.45 -22.43
CA LYS A 127 8.53 2.76 -23.33
C LYS A 127 9.70 3.65 -23.77
N ASN A 128 9.62 4.95 -23.52
CA ASN A 128 10.60 5.96 -23.96
C ASN A 128 11.46 6.50 -22.81
N GLY A 129 11.46 5.82 -21.65
CA GLY A 129 12.27 6.19 -20.49
C GLY A 129 13.65 5.50 -20.53
N ILE A 130 14.59 6.03 -19.74
CA ILE A 130 15.85 5.33 -19.47
C ILE A 130 15.52 4.15 -18.55
N GLU A 131 15.91 2.95 -18.95
CA GLU A 131 15.74 1.76 -18.11
C GLU A 131 16.72 1.80 -16.94
N PHE A 132 16.17 1.69 -15.73
CA PHE A 132 16.94 1.54 -14.51
C PHE A 132 16.64 0.16 -13.89
N GLY A 133 17.67 -0.45 -13.29
CA GLY A 133 17.47 -1.65 -12.48
C GLY A 133 16.73 -1.34 -11.17
N ALA A 134 16.05 -2.34 -10.60
CA ALA A 134 15.29 -2.19 -9.35
C ALA A 134 16.11 -1.66 -8.16
N GLN A 135 17.44 -1.71 -8.21
CA GLN A 135 18.30 -1.12 -7.19
C GLN A 135 18.06 0.39 -7.00
N LYS A 136 17.63 1.10 -8.05
CA LYS A 136 17.31 2.54 -7.98
C LYS A 136 16.01 2.83 -7.22
N LEU A 137 15.13 1.83 -7.06
CA LEU A 137 13.90 1.94 -6.27
C LEU A 137 14.17 1.90 -4.77
N ASN A 138 15.27 1.28 -4.34
CA ASN A 138 15.61 1.17 -2.94
C ASN A 138 16.44 2.38 -2.49
N GLY A 139 15.90 3.20 -1.59
CA GLY A 139 16.55 4.42 -1.11
C GLY A 139 17.91 4.20 -0.45
N GLU A 140 18.15 3.05 0.18
CA GLU A 140 19.45 2.71 0.79
C GLU A 140 20.51 2.30 -0.24
N ILE A 141 20.07 1.88 -1.44
CA ILE A 141 20.95 1.36 -2.49
C ILE A 141 21.14 2.41 -3.61
N SER A 142 20.16 3.27 -3.83
CA SER A 142 20.12 4.21 -4.95
C SER A 142 21.24 5.24 -4.85
N GLN A 143 22.18 5.18 -5.80
CA GLN A 143 23.28 6.15 -5.95
C GLN A 143 23.47 6.52 -7.42
N SER A 144 24.26 7.57 -7.72
CA SER A 144 24.63 7.89 -9.10
C SER A 144 25.48 6.78 -9.72
N GLU A 145 25.41 6.59 -11.04
CA GLU A 145 26.17 5.55 -11.75
C GLU A 145 27.66 5.87 -11.87
N ASN A 146 28.13 6.89 -11.15
CA ASN A 146 29.49 7.39 -11.25
C ASN A 146 30.51 6.52 -10.49
N LYS A 147 30.05 5.55 -9.66
CA LYS A 147 30.91 4.64 -8.90
C LYS A 147 30.31 3.23 -8.82
N VAL A 148 31.14 2.21 -9.00
CA VAL A 148 30.77 0.80 -8.81
C VAL A 148 30.67 0.51 -7.31
N ARG A 149 29.55 -0.08 -6.88
CA ARG A 149 29.36 -0.51 -5.48
C ARG A 149 30.20 -1.73 -5.20
N LEU A 150 31.09 -1.63 -4.22
CA LEU A 150 31.78 -2.77 -3.65
C LEU A 150 30.92 -3.34 -2.51
N PHE A 151 30.75 -4.66 -2.48
CA PHE A 151 29.90 -5.40 -1.52
C PHE A 151 28.40 -5.04 -1.56
N PRO A 152 27.73 -5.03 -2.73
CA PRO A 152 26.28 -5.01 -2.75
C PRO A 152 25.78 -6.32 -2.14
N GLY A 153 25.15 -6.27 -0.96
CA GLY A 153 24.43 -7.44 -0.44
C GLY A 153 23.47 -7.93 -1.53
N ASN A 154 23.55 -9.22 -1.90
CA ASN A 154 22.68 -9.83 -2.90
C ASN A 154 21.23 -9.82 -2.39
N LEU A 155 20.49 -8.77 -2.70
CA LEU A 155 19.10 -8.60 -2.23
C LEU A 155 18.03 -8.81 -3.31
N PHE A 156 18.36 -8.86 -4.61
CA PHE A 156 17.35 -9.11 -5.66
C PHE A 156 17.90 -9.82 -6.91
N PRO A 157 17.11 -10.73 -7.55
CA PRO A 157 17.28 -11.07 -8.96
C PRO A 157 16.90 -9.85 -9.83
N THR A 158 17.52 -9.74 -11.00
CA THR A 158 17.32 -8.66 -11.99
C THR A 158 15.85 -8.52 -12.42
N ALA A 159 15.13 -7.60 -11.80
CA ALA A 159 13.89 -7.02 -12.34
C ALA A 159 14.16 -5.54 -12.64
N SER A 160 13.85 -5.10 -13.86
CA SER A 160 13.98 -3.70 -14.29
C SER A 160 12.64 -3.00 -14.17
N LEU A 161 12.62 -1.78 -13.65
CA LEU A 161 11.41 -0.95 -13.50
C LEU A 161 11.77 0.51 -13.82
N VAL A 162 10.98 1.13 -14.69
CA VAL A 162 11.22 2.50 -15.20
C VAL A 162 10.61 3.53 -14.23
N LEU A 163 11.42 4.47 -13.74
CA LEU A 163 10.98 5.58 -12.87
C LEU A 163 11.07 6.93 -13.59
N PHE A 164 10.12 7.82 -13.27
CA PHE A 164 10.10 9.22 -13.72
C PHE A 164 11.00 10.09 -12.82
N ARG A 165 11.77 11.00 -13.41
CA ARG A 165 12.33 12.16 -12.69
C ARG A 165 11.49 13.40 -13.05
N PRO A 166 11.26 14.32 -12.10
CA PRO A 166 10.45 15.51 -12.31
C PRO A 166 11.00 16.43 -13.40
#